data_AF-A0A958L8F2-F1
#
_entry.id   AF-A0A958L8F2-F1
#
_cell.length_a   1.000
_cell.length_b   1.000
_cell.length_c   1.000
_cell.angle_alpha   90.00
_cell.angle_beta   90.00
_cell.angle_gamma   90.00
#
_symmetry.space_group_name_H-M   'P 1'
#
loop_
_entity.id
_entity.type
_entity.pdbx_description
1 polymer ?
#
loop_
_entity_poly.entity_id
_entity_poly.type
_entity_poly.pdbx_seq_one_letter_code
_entity_poly.pdbx_strand_id
1 'polypeptide(L)'
;GLALASVALGGAALLRYSGVRNYLIYVLVGTVVWGGILYSGIHATVAGVLLGLLTPTQFSYEKGSEDFYSPLEDLVHKLHPWVSFGIMPIFAFANAGVDLRGLDLLQIVSHPISLGIIFGLTIGKPLGVFGVTYVFSKLRVISLPEGVSWGQIIGVGFLAGIGFTMSLFISSLALPAELEVYSKTGIIVGSLVSGIIGAVMIKISLKT
;
A
#
# COMPACT_ATOMS: atom_id res chain seq x y z
N GLY A 1 14.65 11.58 -19.39
CA GLY A 1 13.63 11.03 -18.48
C GLY A 1 12.70 12.10 -17.94
N LEU A 2 13.18 12.91 -16.99
CA LEU A 2 12.35 13.86 -16.23
C LEU A 2 11.59 14.87 -17.08
N ALA A 3 12.24 15.49 -18.08
CA ALA A 3 11.58 16.46 -18.96
C ALA A 3 10.35 15.86 -19.68
N LEU A 4 10.46 14.61 -20.14
CA LEU A 4 9.34 13.88 -20.78
C LEU A 4 8.21 13.63 -19.78
N ALA A 5 8.54 13.20 -18.56
CA ALA A 5 7.56 12.98 -17.50
C ALA A 5 6.84 14.29 -17.10
N SER A 6 7.58 15.40 -16.96
CA SER A 6 7.00 16.71 -16.63
C SER A 6 6.07 17.23 -17.73
N VAL A 7 6.45 17.09 -19.01
CA VAL A 7 5.61 17.48 -20.14
C VAL A 7 4.34 16.64 -20.19
N ALA A 8 4.44 15.32 -19.99
CA ALA A 8 3.30 14.43 -19.96
C ALA A 8 2.35 14.73 -18.78
N LEU A 9 2.88 15.01 -17.58
CA LEU A 9 2.08 15.44 -16.42
C LEU A 9 1.39 16.79 -16.67
N GLY A 10 2.10 17.75 -17.27
CA GLY A 10 1.53 19.04 -17.68
C GLY A 10 0.39 18.86 -18.69
N GLY A 11 0.56 17.95 -19.66
CA GLY A 11 -0.49 17.55 -20.60
C GLY A 11 -1.70 16.94 -19.91
N ALA A 12 -1.51 16.00 -18.97
CA ALA A 12 -2.60 15.44 -18.17
C ALA A 12 -3.36 16.52 -17.36
N ALA A 13 -2.64 17.47 -16.76
CA ALA A 13 -3.24 18.58 -16.04
C ALA A 13 -4.07 19.47 -16.99
N LEU A 14 -3.55 19.81 -18.17
CA LEU A 14 -4.30 20.57 -19.18
C LEU A 14 -5.55 19.83 -19.65
N LEU A 15 -5.45 18.53 -19.95
CA LEU A 15 -6.59 17.70 -20.33
C LEU A 15 -7.67 17.65 -19.23
N ARG A 16 -7.24 17.62 -17.96
CA ARG A 16 -8.13 17.75 -16.80
C ARG A 16 -8.81 19.10 -16.77
N TYR A 17 -8.08 20.21 -16.97
CA TYR A 17 -8.66 21.55 -17.03
C TYR A 17 -9.62 21.72 -18.22
N SER A 18 -9.34 21.07 -19.36
CA SER A 18 -10.20 21.06 -20.55
C SER A 18 -11.44 20.16 -20.41
N GLY A 19 -11.63 19.49 -19.27
CA GLY A 19 -12.81 18.66 -19.01
C GLY A 19 -12.86 17.35 -19.80
N VAL A 20 -11.71 16.83 -20.24
CA VAL A 20 -11.63 15.54 -20.96
C VAL A 20 -11.95 14.39 -20.00
N ARG A 21 -12.96 13.59 -20.36
CA ARG A 21 -13.58 12.60 -19.46
C ARG A 21 -13.08 11.17 -19.66
N ASN A 22 -12.30 10.92 -20.73
CA ASN A 22 -11.91 9.57 -21.11
C ASN A 22 -10.68 9.09 -20.32
N TYR A 23 -10.87 8.11 -19.44
CA TYR A 23 -9.81 7.52 -18.61
C TYR A 23 -8.67 6.90 -19.44
N LEU A 24 -8.94 6.41 -20.66
CA LEU A 24 -7.92 5.82 -21.53
C LEU A 24 -6.82 6.83 -21.89
N ILE A 25 -7.18 8.11 -22.05
CA ILE A 25 -6.22 9.18 -22.34
C ILE A 25 -5.28 9.35 -21.14
N TYR A 26 -5.81 9.35 -19.92
CA TYR A 26 -5.00 9.42 -18.70
C TYR A 26 -4.08 8.21 -18.57
N VAL A 27 -4.58 7.00 -18.83
CA VAL A 27 -3.77 5.77 -18.81
C VAL A 27 -2.60 5.85 -19.81
N LEU A 28 -2.84 6.30 -21.05
CA LEU A 28 -1.79 6.48 -22.05
C LEU A 28 -0.74 7.51 -21.62
N VAL A 29 -1.18 8.65 -21.10
CA VAL A 29 -0.27 9.66 -20.53
C VAL A 29 0.52 9.06 -19.37
N GLY A 30 -0.12 8.23 -18.55
CA GLY A 30 0.51 7.44 -17.49
C GLY A 30 1.64 6.56 -17.96
N THR A 31 1.46 5.84 -19.06
CA THR A 31 2.50 5.01 -19.66
C THR A 31 3.70 5.85 -20.10
N VAL A 32 3.46 7.05 -20.63
CA VAL A 32 4.52 8.00 -21.00
C VAL A 32 5.25 8.54 -19.77
N VAL A 33 4.51 8.96 -18.72
CA VAL A 33 5.09 9.41 -17.44
C VAL A 33 5.92 8.29 -16.81
N TRP A 34 5.39 7.06 -16.81
CA TRP A 34 6.07 5.87 -16.30
C TRP A 34 7.40 5.63 -17.00
N GLY A 35 7.42 5.66 -18.34
CA GLY A 35 8.66 5.55 -19.12
C GLY A 35 9.63 6.69 -18.84
N GLY A 36 9.15 7.93 -18.77
CA GLY A 36 9.96 9.10 -18.46
C GLY A 36 10.62 9.02 -17.07
N ILE A 37 9.87 8.55 -16.06
CA ILE A 37 10.35 8.31 -14.70
C ILE A 37 11.37 7.16 -14.68
N LEU A 38 11.10 6.04 -15.36
CA LEU A 38 12.04 4.92 -15.47
C LEU A 38 13.41 5.35 -16.04
N TYR A 39 13.43 6.13 -17.12
CA TYR A 39 14.68 6.66 -17.71
C TYR A 39 15.38 7.72 -16.85
N SER A 40 14.73 8.21 -15.79
CA SER A 40 15.34 9.17 -14.87
C SER A 40 15.98 8.53 -13.64
N GLY A 41 15.88 7.20 -13.48
CA GLY A 41 16.36 6.49 -12.30
C GLY A 41 15.46 6.66 -11.07
N ILE A 42 14.31 7.33 -11.20
CA ILE A 42 13.26 7.36 -10.17
C ILE A 42 12.40 6.10 -10.29
N HIS A 43 11.88 5.63 -9.16
CA HIS A 43 11.05 4.44 -9.15
C HIS A 43 9.73 4.64 -9.89
N ALA A 44 9.44 3.73 -10.82
CA ALA A 44 8.32 3.88 -11.75
C ALA A 44 6.94 3.81 -11.08
N THR A 45 6.86 3.33 -9.83
CA THR A 45 5.63 3.33 -9.02
C THR A 45 5.12 4.74 -8.68
N VAL A 46 6.02 5.73 -8.61
CA VAL A 46 5.65 7.14 -8.40
C VAL A 46 4.77 7.65 -9.54
N ALA A 47 4.98 7.17 -10.77
CA ALA A 47 4.16 7.53 -11.93
C ALA A 47 2.68 7.17 -11.72
N GLY A 48 2.41 5.98 -11.18
CA GLY A 48 1.04 5.51 -10.91
C GLY A 48 0.34 6.35 -9.84
N VAL A 49 1.06 6.71 -8.77
CA VAL A 49 0.54 7.58 -7.71
C VAL A 49 0.22 8.97 -8.26
N LEU A 50 1.13 9.57 -9.02
CA LEU A 50 0.93 10.89 -9.64
C LEU A 50 -0.26 10.89 -10.60
N LEU A 51 -0.40 9.85 -11.43
CA LEU A 51 -1.55 9.72 -12.32
C LEU A 51 -2.86 9.58 -11.54
N GLY A 52 -2.88 8.78 -10.47
CA GLY A 52 -4.07 8.64 -9.62
C GLY A 52 -4.50 9.98 -9.03
N LEU A 53 -3.55 10.79 -8.55
CA LEU A 53 -3.80 12.14 -8.00
C LEU A 53 -4.25 13.15 -9.08
N LEU A 54 -3.84 12.96 -10.33
CA LEU A 54 -4.25 13.81 -11.46
C LEU A 54 -5.55 13.35 -12.11
N THR A 55 -5.99 12.12 -11.86
CA THR A 55 -7.23 11.58 -12.42
C THR A 55 -8.42 12.25 -11.74
N PRO A 56 -9.33 12.88 -12.49
CA PRO A 56 -10.36 13.70 -11.90
C PRO A 56 -11.46 12.89 -11.18
N THR A 57 -11.91 13.42 -10.04
CA THR A 57 -12.74 12.74 -9.03
C THR A 57 -14.21 13.15 -9.01
N GLN A 58 -14.60 14.27 -9.63
CA GLN A 58 -15.97 14.78 -9.60
C GLN A 58 -16.35 15.43 -10.92
N PHE A 59 -17.41 14.93 -11.56
CA PHE A 59 -18.07 15.60 -12.68
C PHE A 59 -19.60 15.54 -12.54
N SER A 60 -20.25 16.68 -12.73
CA SER A 60 -21.71 16.83 -12.75
C SER A 60 -22.25 16.47 -14.14
N TYR A 61 -23.32 15.68 -14.20
CA TYR A 61 -23.90 15.16 -15.44
C TYR A 61 -24.49 16.28 -16.31
N GLU A 62 -25.11 17.27 -15.67
CA GLU A 62 -25.76 18.42 -16.29
C GLU A 62 -25.74 19.62 -15.34
N LYS A 63 -25.84 20.85 -15.87
CA LYS A 63 -25.81 22.08 -15.07
C LYS A 63 -27.10 22.20 -14.24
N GLY A 64 -27.16 21.53 -13.10
CA GLY A 64 -28.31 21.50 -12.19
C GLY A 64 -28.76 20.11 -11.71
N SER A 65 -28.09 19.02 -12.07
CA SER A 65 -28.40 17.67 -11.55
C SER A 65 -27.60 17.35 -10.29
N GLU A 66 -28.24 16.72 -9.30
CA GLU A 66 -27.55 16.22 -8.08
C GLU A 66 -26.75 14.93 -8.30
N ASP A 67 -26.85 14.31 -9.48
CA ASP A 67 -26.12 13.09 -9.83
C ASP A 67 -24.69 13.40 -10.29
N PHE A 68 -23.71 12.89 -9.52
CA PHE A 68 -22.28 12.99 -9.80
C PHE A 68 -21.74 11.65 -10.28
N TYR A 69 -20.96 11.66 -11.36
CA TYR A 69 -20.18 10.51 -11.81
C TYR A 69 -18.69 10.76 -11.55
N SER A 70 -18.00 9.80 -10.93
CA SER A 70 -16.57 9.84 -10.68
C SER A 70 -15.84 8.86 -11.62
N PRO A 71 -15.17 9.34 -12.69
CA PRO A 71 -14.36 8.49 -13.56
C PRO A 71 -13.24 7.76 -12.81
N LEU A 72 -12.71 8.37 -11.74
CA LEU A 72 -11.72 7.72 -10.88
C LEU A 72 -12.33 6.53 -10.14
N GLU A 73 -13.53 6.68 -9.59
CA GLU A 73 -14.19 5.62 -8.83
C GLU A 73 -14.53 4.42 -9.73
N ASP A 74 -15.03 4.68 -10.94
CA ASP A 74 -15.27 3.65 -11.96
C ASP A 74 -13.95 2.96 -12.38
N LEU A 75 -12.87 3.73 -12.57
CA LEU A 75 -11.55 3.17 -12.89
C LEU A 75 -11.03 2.28 -11.76
N VAL A 76 -11.18 2.71 -10.49
CA VAL A 76 -10.78 1.93 -9.32
C VAL A 76 -11.60 0.63 -9.24
N HIS A 77 -12.92 0.69 -9.45
CA HIS A 77 -13.78 -0.49 -9.45
C HIS A 77 -13.41 -1.48 -10.57
N LYS A 78 -13.07 -0.99 -11.77
CA LYS A 78 -12.63 -1.81 -12.89
C LYS A 78 -11.25 -2.42 -12.67
N LEU A 79 -10.32 -1.69 -12.04
CA LEU A 79 -8.97 -2.16 -11.77
C LEU A 79 -8.90 -3.09 -10.56
N HIS A 80 -9.77 -2.92 -9.57
CA HIS A 80 -9.69 -3.67 -8.31
C HIS A 80 -9.67 -5.20 -8.50
N PRO A 81 -10.53 -5.83 -9.33
CA PRO A 81 -10.44 -7.26 -9.60
C PRO A 81 -9.11 -7.68 -10.23
N TRP A 82 -8.62 -6.91 -11.21
CA TRP A 82 -7.34 -7.20 -11.88
C TRP A 82 -6.15 -7.06 -10.94
N VAL A 83 -6.16 -6.05 -10.09
CA VAL A 83 -5.11 -5.83 -9.09
C VAL A 83 -5.14 -6.95 -8.05
N SER A 84 -6.30 -7.24 -7.48
CA SER A 84 -6.45 -8.18 -6.37
C SER A 84 -6.28 -9.65 -6.78
N PHE A 85 -6.75 -10.05 -7.96
CA PHE A 85 -6.69 -11.45 -8.41
C PHE A 85 -5.61 -11.74 -9.46
N GLY A 86 -5.07 -10.71 -10.12
CA GLY A 86 -4.00 -10.86 -11.11
C GLY A 86 -2.65 -10.33 -10.61
N ILE A 87 -2.55 -9.00 -10.48
CA ILE A 87 -1.27 -8.32 -10.24
C ILE A 87 -0.68 -8.72 -8.88
N MET A 88 -1.48 -8.68 -7.80
CA MET A 88 -1.01 -8.96 -6.44
C MET A 88 -0.53 -10.41 -6.27
N PRO A 89 -1.27 -11.46 -6.72
CA PRO A 89 -0.77 -12.84 -6.68
C PRO A 89 0.51 -13.05 -7.49
N ILE A 90 0.58 -12.49 -8.71
CA ILE A 90 1.79 -12.61 -9.56
C ILE A 90 2.99 -11.92 -8.90
N PHE A 91 2.78 -10.70 -8.38
CA PHE A 91 3.80 -9.96 -7.66
C PHE A 91 4.30 -10.72 -6.43
N ALA A 92 3.38 -11.23 -5.62
CA ALA A 92 3.71 -12.04 -4.45
C ALA A 92 4.47 -13.30 -4.84
N PHE A 93 4.04 -14.02 -5.88
CA PHE A 93 4.72 -15.22 -6.35
C PHE A 93 6.16 -14.92 -6.83
N ALA A 94 6.35 -13.86 -7.61
CA ALA A 94 7.66 -13.47 -8.13
C ALA A 94 8.63 -12.98 -7.03
N ASN A 95 8.10 -12.31 -5.99
CA ASN A 95 8.94 -11.64 -4.98
C ASN A 95 9.00 -12.36 -3.64
N ALA A 96 8.05 -13.23 -3.30
CA ALA A 96 8.05 -13.96 -2.02
C ALA A 96 8.96 -15.20 -2.04
N GLY A 97 9.51 -15.57 -3.20
CA GLY A 97 10.51 -16.63 -3.29
C GLY A 97 11.74 -16.29 -2.45
N VAL A 98 12.06 -17.16 -1.48
CA VAL A 98 13.27 -17.08 -0.66
C VAL A 98 14.05 -18.37 -0.86
N ASP A 99 15.31 -18.24 -1.28
CA ASP A 99 16.22 -19.39 -1.32
C ASP A 99 16.77 -19.64 0.09
N LEU A 100 16.35 -20.76 0.67
CA LEU A 100 16.73 -21.19 2.03
C LEU A 100 17.72 -22.36 2.00
N ARG A 101 18.21 -22.76 0.81
CA ARG A 101 19.05 -23.95 0.68
C ARG A 101 20.41 -23.73 1.36
N GLY A 102 20.78 -24.64 2.27
CA GLY A 102 22.08 -24.64 2.92
C GLY A 102 22.26 -23.62 4.05
N LEU A 103 21.19 -22.93 4.47
CA LEU A 103 21.23 -21.95 5.55
C LEU A 103 20.43 -22.42 6.77
N ASP A 104 20.97 -22.18 7.96
CA ASP A 104 20.25 -22.38 9.20
C ASP A 104 19.13 -21.33 9.35
N LEU A 105 17.88 -21.78 9.41
CA LEU A 105 16.71 -20.91 9.59
C LEU A 105 16.83 -20.03 10.84
N LEU A 106 17.41 -20.56 11.91
CA LEU A 106 17.64 -19.81 13.15
C LEU A 106 18.61 -18.65 12.92
N GLN A 107 19.68 -18.84 12.14
CA GLN A 107 20.64 -17.77 11.85
C GLN A 107 20.01 -16.67 10.99
N ILE A 108 19.17 -17.04 10.02
CA ILE A 108 18.47 -16.06 9.17
C ILE A 108 17.50 -15.23 9.99
N VAL A 109 16.71 -15.87 10.86
CA VAL A 109 15.72 -15.18 11.69
C VAL A 109 16.39 -14.28 12.73
N SER A 110 17.52 -14.72 13.30
CA SER A 110 18.30 -13.96 14.28
C SER A 110 19.12 -12.82 13.68
N HIS A 111 19.20 -12.70 12.34
CA HIS A 111 19.89 -11.59 11.71
C HIS A 111 19.23 -10.24 12.11
N PRO A 112 20.01 -9.18 12.41
CA PRO A 112 19.47 -7.91 12.90
C PRO A 112 18.40 -7.29 12.00
N ILE A 113 18.52 -7.45 10.67
CA ILE A 113 17.54 -6.95 9.70
C ILE A 113 16.21 -7.73 9.81
N SER A 114 16.29 -9.06 9.88
CA SER A 114 15.10 -9.91 10.02
C SER A 114 14.38 -9.57 11.33
N LEU A 115 15.10 -9.52 12.45
CA LEU A 115 14.54 -9.12 13.75
C LEU A 115 13.95 -7.72 13.72
N GLY A 116 14.65 -6.74 13.15
CA GLY A 116 14.17 -5.37 13.03
C GLY A 116 12.85 -5.28 12.27
N ILE A 117 12.70 -6.03 11.19
CA ILE A 117 11.45 -6.11 10.43
C ILE A 117 10.36 -6.83 11.23
N ILE A 118 10.67 -7.98 11.84
CA ILE A 118 9.70 -8.75 12.64
C ILE A 118 9.15 -7.88 13.77
N PHE A 119 10.02 -7.21 14.53
CA PHE A 119 9.60 -6.31 15.61
C PHE A 119 8.90 -5.05 15.08
N GLY A 120 9.35 -4.49 13.95
CA GLY A 120 8.70 -3.35 13.33
C GLY A 120 7.27 -3.64 12.90
N LEU A 121 7.02 -4.82 12.29
CA LEU A 121 5.69 -5.24 11.85
C LEU A 121 4.82 -5.74 13.00
N THR A 122 5.38 -6.50 13.95
CA THR A 122 4.62 -7.14 15.01
C THR A 122 4.37 -6.23 16.21
N ILE A 123 5.31 -5.32 16.53
CA ILE A 123 5.21 -4.43 17.70
C ILE A 123 5.05 -2.98 17.26
N GLY A 124 5.87 -2.53 16.31
CA GLY A 124 5.86 -1.14 15.85
C GLY A 124 4.49 -0.71 15.29
N LYS A 125 3.87 -1.55 14.45
CA LYS A 125 2.55 -1.26 13.85
C LYS A 125 1.42 -1.19 14.88
N PRO A 126 1.23 -2.19 15.78
CA PRO A 126 0.22 -2.07 16.83
C PRO A 126 0.44 -0.89 17.77
N LEU A 127 1.68 -0.66 18.23
CA LEU A 127 1.99 0.46 19.11
C LEU A 127 1.73 1.81 18.43
N GLY A 128 2.06 1.94 17.14
CA GLY A 128 1.80 3.15 16.37
C GLY A 128 0.30 3.41 16.20
N VAL A 129 -0.46 2.41 15.77
CA VAL A 129 -1.92 2.52 15.57
C VAL A 129 -2.60 2.82 16.91
N PHE A 130 -2.38 1.98 17.92
CA PHE A 130 -2.99 2.16 19.24
C PHE A 130 -2.57 3.48 19.88
N GLY A 131 -1.26 3.82 19.83
CA GLY A 131 -0.72 5.02 20.44
C GLY A 131 -1.30 6.31 19.84
N VAL A 132 -1.35 6.41 18.51
CA VAL A 132 -1.94 7.58 17.84
C VAL A 132 -3.43 7.67 18.13
N THR A 133 -4.18 6.57 17.99
CA THR A 133 -5.61 6.56 18.27
C THR A 133 -5.90 6.90 19.74
N TYR A 134 -5.12 6.39 20.68
CA TYR A 134 -5.25 6.69 22.10
C TYR A 134 -4.98 8.17 22.41
N VAL A 135 -3.90 8.73 21.88
CA VAL A 135 -3.56 10.16 22.09
C VAL A 135 -4.65 11.06 21.50
N PHE A 136 -5.09 10.81 20.27
CA PHE A 136 -6.11 11.64 19.62
C PHE A 136 -7.48 11.51 20.30
N SER A 137 -7.80 10.33 20.81
CA SER A 137 -9.01 10.12 21.62
C SER A 137 -8.94 10.88 22.94
N LYS A 138 -7.78 10.85 23.63
CA LYS A 138 -7.55 11.59 24.88
C LYS A 138 -7.61 13.12 24.68
N LEU A 139 -7.15 13.60 23.53
CA LEU A 139 -7.24 15.01 23.13
C LEU A 139 -8.64 15.42 22.64
N ARG A 140 -9.62 14.50 22.63
CA ARG A 140 -10.99 14.69 22.11
C ARG A 140 -11.04 15.19 20.65
N VAL A 141 -10.01 14.87 19.86
CA VAL A 141 -9.97 15.15 18.42
C VAL A 141 -10.77 14.11 17.64
N ILE A 142 -10.80 12.87 18.14
CA ILE A 142 -11.55 11.75 17.56
C ILE A 142 -12.40 11.06 18.63
N SER A 143 -13.55 10.54 18.23
CA SER A 143 -14.35 9.58 19.01
C SER A 143 -14.19 8.18 18.43
N LEU A 144 -14.22 7.17 19.28
CA LEU A 144 -14.35 5.78 18.83
C LEU A 144 -15.72 5.58 18.16
N PRO A 145 -15.79 4.85 17.03
CA PRO A 145 -17.07 4.45 16.45
C PRO A 145 -17.90 3.59 17.41
N GLU A 146 -19.22 3.61 17.24
CA GLU A 146 -20.14 2.79 18.05
C GLU A 146 -19.81 1.31 17.91
N GLY A 147 -19.72 0.61 19.06
CA GLY A 147 -19.41 -0.83 19.10
C GLY A 147 -17.92 -1.19 18.98
N VAL A 148 -17.01 -0.21 18.86
CA VAL A 148 -15.57 -0.47 18.80
C VAL A 148 -14.93 -0.45 20.19
N SER A 149 -14.30 -1.58 20.58
CA SER A 149 -13.56 -1.69 21.84
C SER A 149 -12.06 -1.44 21.66
N TRP A 150 -11.35 -1.09 22.74
CA TRP A 150 -9.89 -0.94 22.71
C TRP A 150 -9.17 -2.24 22.32
N GLY A 151 -9.72 -3.41 22.65
CA GLY A 151 -9.20 -4.71 22.21
C GLY A 151 -9.28 -4.87 20.68
N GLN A 152 -10.34 -4.37 20.05
CA GLN A 152 -10.47 -4.36 18.60
C GLN A 152 -9.48 -3.40 17.94
N ILE A 153 -9.22 -2.21 18.52
CA ILE A 153 -8.17 -1.30 18.00
C ILE A 153 -6.80 -1.98 18.01
N ILE A 154 -6.44 -2.64 19.12
CA ILE A 154 -5.16 -3.35 19.21
C ILE A 154 -5.11 -4.47 18.16
N GLY A 155 -6.19 -5.24 18.02
CA GLY A 155 -6.30 -6.28 16.99
C GLY A 155 -6.15 -5.74 15.56
N VAL A 156 -6.77 -4.60 15.25
CA VAL A 156 -6.59 -3.90 13.97
C VAL A 156 -5.15 -3.40 13.80
N GLY A 157 -4.50 -2.96 14.89
CA GLY A 157 -3.08 -2.60 14.89
C GLY A 157 -2.17 -3.76 14.48
N PHE A 158 -2.47 -4.99 14.92
CA PHE A 158 -1.78 -6.21 14.47
C PHE A 158 -2.12 -6.56 13.01
N LEU A 159 -3.38 -6.43 12.58
CA LEU A 159 -3.72 -6.61 11.16
C LEU A 159 -3.01 -5.60 10.24
N ALA A 160 -2.82 -4.36 10.70
CA ALA A 160 -2.03 -3.34 10.01
C ALA A 160 -0.52 -3.68 9.95
N GLY A 161 -0.08 -4.64 10.77
CA GLY A 161 1.25 -5.25 10.74
C GLY A 161 1.45 -6.30 9.65
N ILE A 162 0.40 -6.68 8.91
CA ILE A 162 0.51 -7.57 7.74
C ILE A 162 1.10 -6.76 6.57
N GLY A 163 2.43 -6.63 6.57
CA GLY A 163 3.17 -5.85 5.58
C GLY A 163 3.37 -6.58 4.25
N PHE A 164 3.37 -7.92 4.26
CA PHE A 164 3.67 -8.84 3.15
C PHE A 164 4.07 -8.18 1.82
N THR A 165 3.14 -7.91 0.89
CA THR A 165 3.48 -7.42 -0.45
C THR A 165 4.08 -6.01 -0.46
N MET A 166 3.53 -5.08 0.33
CA MET A 166 4.06 -3.71 0.41
C MET A 166 5.43 -3.67 1.09
N SER A 167 5.66 -4.50 2.11
CA SER A 167 6.97 -4.62 2.76
C SER A 167 7.99 -5.31 1.84
N LEU A 168 7.60 -6.33 1.08
CA LEU A 168 8.48 -6.96 0.07
C LEU A 168 8.91 -5.94 -0.98
N PHE A 169 7.93 -5.16 -1.47
CA PHE A 169 8.20 -4.08 -2.41
C PHE A 169 9.16 -3.05 -1.82
N ILE A 170 8.85 -2.46 -0.67
CA ILE A 170 9.71 -1.44 -0.04
C ILE A 170 11.10 -1.99 0.31
N SER A 171 11.21 -3.23 0.75
CA SER A 171 12.49 -3.86 1.05
C SER A 171 13.38 -3.98 -0.18
N SER A 172 12.81 -4.36 -1.34
CA SER A 172 13.54 -4.42 -2.60
C SER A 172 14.07 -3.06 -3.07
N LEU A 173 13.49 -1.95 -2.59
CA LEU A 173 13.95 -0.59 -2.87
C LEU A 173 14.99 -0.09 -1.89
N ALA A 174 14.85 -0.49 -0.63
CA ALA A 174 15.62 0.06 0.48
C ALA A 174 16.92 -0.71 0.75
N LEU A 175 16.96 -2.00 0.41
CA LEU A 175 18.07 -2.89 0.77
C LEU A 175 18.78 -3.44 -0.47
N PRO A 176 20.11 -3.65 -0.39
CA PRO A 176 20.88 -4.29 -1.44
C PRO A 176 20.53 -5.79 -1.56
N ALA A 177 20.84 -6.38 -2.72
CA ALA A 177 20.51 -7.77 -3.05
C ALA A 177 21.06 -8.81 -2.05
N GLU A 178 22.21 -8.53 -1.44
CA GLU A 178 22.83 -9.41 -0.44
C GLU A 178 21.95 -9.61 0.81
N LEU A 179 21.09 -8.64 1.12
CA LEU A 179 20.25 -8.62 2.32
C LEU A 179 18.80 -9.05 2.03
N GLU A 180 18.52 -9.45 0.79
CA GLU A 180 17.19 -9.79 0.33
C GLU A 180 16.63 -11.02 1.05
N VAL A 181 17.45 -12.07 1.25
CA VAL A 181 17.04 -13.30 1.95
C VAL A 181 16.59 -13.00 3.38
N TYR A 182 17.37 -12.22 4.13
CA TYR A 182 17.05 -11.85 5.52
C TYR A 182 15.79 -10.99 5.60
N SER A 183 15.67 -10.01 4.71
CA SER A 183 14.53 -9.10 4.73
C SER A 183 13.22 -9.79 4.32
N LYS A 184 13.21 -10.56 3.23
CA LYS A 184 12.04 -11.35 2.82
C LYS A 184 11.60 -12.32 3.91
N THR A 185 12.54 -13.04 4.52
CA THR A 185 12.25 -13.96 5.62
C THR A 185 11.62 -13.22 6.80
N GLY A 186 12.22 -12.10 7.23
CA GLY A 186 11.68 -11.27 8.30
C GLY A 186 10.27 -10.73 8.00
N ILE A 187 10.00 -10.33 6.76
CA ILE A 187 8.68 -9.86 6.32
C ILE A 187 7.65 -10.98 6.39
N ILE A 188 7.99 -12.17 5.88
CA ILE A 188 7.08 -13.33 5.86
C ILE A 188 6.76 -13.76 7.29
N VAL A 189 7.79 -13.95 8.13
CA VAL A 189 7.63 -14.34 9.53
C VAL A 189 6.87 -13.27 10.31
N GLY A 190 7.26 -12.00 10.20
CA GLY A 190 6.60 -10.89 10.90
C GLY A 190 5.15 -10.71 10.49
N SER A 191 4.84 -10.82 9.19
CA SER A 191 3.45 -10.71 8.70
C SER A 191 2.59 -11.88 9.17
N LEU A 192 3.15 -13.10 9.21
CA LEU A 192 2.44 -14.28 9.69
C LEU A 192 2.14 -14.17 11.20
N VAL A 193 3.15 -13.81 11.99
CA VAL A 193 3.00 -13.62 13.45
C VAL A 193 1.98 -12.53 13.75
N SER A 194 2.11 -11.36 13.10
CA SER A 194 1.19 -10.24 13.29
C SER A 194 -0.24 -10.59 12.86
N GLY A 195 -0.40 -11.30 11.73
CA GLY A 195 -1.70 -11.76 11.25
C GLY A 195 -2.38 -12.75 12.19
N ILE A 196 -1.64 -13.73 12.73
CA ILE A 196 -2.17 -14.71 13.70
C ILE A 196 -2.61 -13.99 14.98
N ILE A 197 -1.77 -13.12 15.54
CA ILE A 197 -2.08 -12.38 16.77
C ILE A 197 -3.31 -11.49 16.55
N GLY A 198 -3.35 -10.74 15.45
CA GLY A 198 -4.47 -9.86 15.10
C GLY A 198 -5.78 -10.63 14.96
N ALA A 199 -5.77 -11.76 14.25
CA ALA A 199 -6.95 -12.61 14.10
C ALA A 199 -7.46 -13.16 15.43
N VAL A 200 -6.55 -13.63 16.31
CA VAL A 200 -6.91 -14.12 17.65
C VAL A 200 -7.48 -13.00 18.51
N MET A 201 -6.85 -11.83 18.53
CA MET A 201 -7.30 -10.68 19.31
C MET A 201 -8.69 -10.19 18.89
N ILE A 202 -8.94 -10.10 17.58
CA ILE A 202 -10.25 -9.71 17.06
C ILE A 202 -11.30 -10.75 17.43
N LYS A 203 -11.00 -12.05 17.27
CA LYS A 203 -11.94 -13.11 17.62
C LYS A 203 -12.32 -13.12 19.10
N ILE A 204 -11.37 -12.81 19.99
CA ILE A 204 -11.64 -12.67 21.43
C ILE A 204 -12.47 -11.40 21.70
N SER A 205 -12.12 -10.28 21.07
CA SER A 205 -12.78 -8.98 21.29
C SER A 205 -14.16 -8.85 20.65
N LEU A 206 -14.55 -9.77 19.76
CA LEU A 206 -15.90 -9.85 19.17
C LEU A 206 -16.87 -10.69 20.00
N LYS A 207 -16.37 -11.48 20.97
CA LYS A 207 -17.19 -12.32 21.85
C LYS A 207 -17.64 -11.60 23.13
N THR A 208 -17.27 -10.34 23.29
CA THR A 208 -17.57 -9.48 24.42
C THR A 208 -18.48 -8.36 23.96
#